data_AF-A0A8T5L6E9-F1
#
_entry.id   AF-A0A8T5L6E9-F1
#
_cell.length_a   1.000
_cell.length_b   1.000
_cell.length_c   1.000
_cell.angle_alpha   90.00
_cell.angle_beta   90.00
_cell.angle_gamma   90.00
#
_symmetry.space_group_name_H-M   'P 1'
#
loop_
_entity.id
_entity.type
_entity.pdbx_description
1 polymer ?
#
loop_
_entity_poly.entity_id
_entity_poly.type
_entity_poly.pdbx_seq_one_letter_code
_entity_poly.pdbx_strand_id
1 'polypeptide(L)' 'MKTLMFFVIFFCLGAFFLVSEHNLNLNEKGNFSNLSGMYVVWLDQLFIQFKTYTGYAVNMDWLPKNVTTSA' A
#
# COMPACT_ATOMS: atom_id res chain seq x y z
N MET A 1 1.35 7.65 -21.50
CA MET A 1 1.86 8.82 -20.74
C MET A 1 0.98 9.16 -19.53
N LYS A 2 -0.33 9.33 -19.67
CA LYS A 2 -1.24 9.65 -18.55
C LYS A 2 -1.18 8.67 -17.36
N THR A 3 -1.23 7.36 -17.60
CA THR A 3 -1.21 6.36 -16.50
C THR A 3 0.10 6.37 -15.73
N LEU A 4 1.23 6.59 -16.41
CA LEU A 4 2.54 6.71 -15.78
C LEU A 4 2.60 7.92 -14.85
N MET A 5 1.99 9.05 -15.26
CA MET A 5 1.88 10.24 -14.42
C MET A 5 1.09 9.97 -13.14
N PHE A 6 0.00 9.18 -13.21
CA PHE A 6 -0.74 8.78 -12.01
C PHE A 6 0.14 7.98 -11.04
N PHE A 7 0.91 7.01 -11.53
CA PHE A 7 1.82 6.24 -10.68
C PHE A 7 2.90 7.13 -10.05
N VAL A 8 3.49 8.03 -10.81
CA VAL A 8 4.49 8.98 -10.29
C VAL A 8 3.90 9.84 -9.18
N ILE A 9 2.71 10.42 -9.39
CA ILE A 9 2.03 11.23 -8.38
C ILE A 9 1.73 10.40 -7.13
N PHE A 10 1.21 9.18 -7.29
CA PHE A 10 0.91 8.28 -6.19
C PHE A 10 2.15 7.97 -5.35
N PHE A 11 3.28 7.65 -5.98
CA PHE A 11 4.53 7.39 -5.28
C PHE A 11 5.10 8.64 -4.59
N CYS A 12 5.01 9.82 -5.24
CA CYS A 12 5.39 11.08 -4.61
C CYS A 12 4.54 11.40 -3.37
N LEU A 13 3.23 11.16 -3.44
CA LEU A 13 2.32 11.33 -2.30
C LEU A 13 2.64 10.36 -1.16
N GLY A 14 2.95 9.11 -1.47
CA GLY A 14 3.40 8.13 -0.47
C GLY A 14 4.67 8.58 0.26
N ALA A 15 5.66 9.05 -0.49
CA ALA A 15 6.89 9.56 0.09
C ALA A 15 6.64 10.81 0.95
N PHE A 16 5.78 11.72 0.49
CA PHE A 16 5.38 12.91 1.24
C PHE A 16 4.68 12.55 2.56
N PHE A 17 3.79 11.56 2.54
CA PHE A 17 3.09 11.09 3.74
C PHE A 17 4.06 10.55 4.78
N LEU A 18 5.02 9.71 4.37
CA LEU A 18 6.07 9.18 5.25
C LEU A 18 6.96 10.27 5.86
N VAL A 19 7.34 11.28 5.07
CA VAL A 19 8.10 12.44 5.58
C VAL A 19 7.29 13.20 6.63
N SER A 20 6.00 13.42 6.35
CA SER A 20 5.11 14.16 7.24
C SER A 20 4.80 13.40 8.53
N GLU A 21 4.59 12.09 8.47
CA GLU A 21 4.24 11.25 9.62
C GLU A 21 5.42 11.09 10.57
N HIS A 22 6.60 10.80 10.02
CA HIS A 22 7.82 10.59 10.82
C HIS A 22 8.62 11.87 11.08
N ASN A 23 8.12 13.05 10.64
CA ASN A 23 8.80 14.35 10.76
C ASN A 23 10.28 14.30 10.32
N LEU A 24 10.56 13.54 9.26
CA LEU A 24 11.92 13.29 8.80
C LEU A 24 12.50 14.56 8.17
N ASN A 25 13.50 15.16 8.82
CA ASN A 25 14.25 16.24 8.22
C ASN A 25 15.23 15.68 7.18
N LEU A 26 14.92 15.84 5.90
CA LEU A 26 15.72 15.33 4.79
C LEU A 26 17.09 15.99 4.65
N ASN A 27 17.33 17.14 5.31
CA ASN A 27 18.64 17.79 5.33
C ASN A 27 19.64 17.14 6.30
N GLU A 28 19.17 16.26 7.19
CA GLU A 28 20.04 15.57 8.14
C GLU A 28 20.64 14.30 7.52
N LYS A 29 21.94 14.14 7.68
CA LYS A 29 22.67 12.98 7.14
C LYS A 29 22.15 11.71 7.82
N GLY A 30 21.65 10.77 7.02
CA GLY A 30 21.11 9.48 7.49
C GLY A 30 19.59 9.38 7.40
N ASN A 31 18.85 10.49 7.47
CA ASN A 31 17.38 10.46 7.37
C ASN A 31 16.89 10.03 5.99
N PHE A 32 17.68 10.24 4.94
CA PHE A 32 17.38 9.69 3.61
C PHE A 32 17.42 8.16 3.57
N SER A 33 18.37 7.53 4.26
CA SER A 33 18.44 6.06 4.35
C SER A 33 17.31 5.49 5.20
N ASN A 34 16.91 6.21 6.25
CA ASN A 34 15.75 5.85 7.05
C ASN A 34 14.47 5.97 6.23
N LEU A 35 14.31 7.06 5.46
CA LEU A 35 13.18 7.23 4.56
C LEU A 35 13.10 6.12 3.52
N SER A 36 14.20 5.79 2.84
CA SER A 36 14.18 4.73 1.83
C SER A 36 13.81 3.37 2.43
N GLY A 37 14.31 3.06 3.63
CA GLY A 37 13.92 1.87 4.38
C GLY A 37 12.42 1.83 4.71
N MET A 38 11.90 2.92 5.30
CA MET A 38 10.47 3.02 5.64
C MET A 38 9.59 2.98 4.39
N TYR A 39 10.03 3.60 3.30
CA TYR A 39 9.31 3.63 2.03
C TYR A 39 9.21 2.24 1.40
N VAL A 40 10.27 1.44 1.44
CA VAL A 40 10.24 0.04 0.98
C VAL A 40 9.29 -0.79 1.84
N VAL A 41 9.32 -0.64 3.17
CA VAL A 41 8.38 -1.34 4.07
C VAL A 41 6.93 -0.95 3.79
N TRP A 42 6.67 0.33 3.56
CA TRP A 42 5.33 0.82 3.21
C TRP A 42 4.82 0.23 1.89
N LEU A 43 5.69 0.14 0.86
CA LEU A 43 5.34 -0.50 -0.40
C LEU A 43 5.03 -2.00 -0.25
N ASP A 44 5.81 -2.71 0.57
CA ASP A 44 5.57 -4.13 0.85
C ASP A 44 4.22 -4.35 1.55
N GLN A 45 3.92 -3.52 2.56
CA GLN A 45 2.62 -3.53 3.24
C GLN A 45 1.47 -3.25 2.27
N LEU A 46 1.60 -2.24 1.41
CA LEU A 46 0.59 -1.95 0.38
C LEU A 46 0.34 -3.15 -0.53
N PHE A 47 1.40 -3.84 -0.96
CA PHE A 47 1.29 -5.01 -1.82
C PHE A 47 0.61 -6.19 -1.12
N ILE A 48 0.95 -6.44 0.14
CA ILE A 48 0.31 -7.49 0.97
C ILE A 48 -1.18 -7.20 1.13
N GLN A 49 -1.55 -5.95 1.44
CA GLN A 49 -2.94 -5.54 1.56
C GLN A 49 -3.68 -5.66 0.22
N PHE A 50 -3.07 -5.20 -0.87
CA PHE A 50 -3.64 -5.33 -2.20
C PHE A 50 -3.89 -6.79 -2.59
N LYS A 51 -2.94 -7.69 -2.32
CA LYS A 51 -3.09 -9.13 -2.51
C LYS A 51 -4.24 -9.69 -1.65
N THR A 52 -4.37 -9.23 -0.42
CA THR A 52 -5.42 -9.67 0.51
C THR A 52 -6.81 -9.28 0.00
N TYR A 53 -7.00 -8.00 -0.37
CA TYR A 53 -8.27 -7.53 -0.92
C TYR A 53 -8.61 -8.16 -2.26
N THR A 54 -7.61 -8.30 -3.14
CA THR A 54 -7.79 -8.98 -4.41
C THR A 54 -8.13 -10.46 -4.21
N GLY A 55 -7.47 -11.13 -3.26
CA GLY A 55 -7.76 -12.50 -2.86
C GLY A 55 -9.18 -12.64 -2.36
N TYR A 56 -9.63 -11.77 -1.46
CA TYR A 56 -11.01 -11.72 -0.96
C TYR A 56 -12.03 -11.54 -2.09
N ALA A 57 -11.76 -10.64 -3.04
CA ALA A 57 -12.62 -10.38 -4.17
C ALA A 57 -12.68 -11.58 -5.16
N VAL A 58 -11.53 -12.17 -5.47
CA VAL A 58 -11.40 -13.29 -6.43
C VAL A 58 -11.95 -14.59 -5.85
N ASN A 59 -11.69 -14.87 -4.56
CA ASN A 59 -12.28 -16.02 -3.87
C ASN A 59 -13.78 -15.87 -3.64
N MET A 60 -14.33 -14.68 -3.93
CA MET A 60 -15.72 -14.34 -3.67
C MET A 60 -16.10 -14.66 -2.22
N ASP A 61 -15.20 -14.40 -1.27
CA ASP A 61 -15.43 -14.68 0.15
C ASP A 61 -16.62 -13.87 0.71
N TRP A 62 -17.04 -12.83 -0.02
CA TRP A 62 -18.23 -12.05 0.24
C TRP A 62 -19.55 -12.73 -0.18
N LEU A 63 -19.51 -13.75 -1.05
CA LEU A 63 -20.70 -14.51 -1.42
C LEU A 63 -21.09 -15.44 -0.27
N PRO A 64 -22.37 -15.42 0.16
CA PRO A 64 -22.83 -16.34 1.18
C PRO A 64 -22.62 -17.76 0.68
N LYS A 65 -21.83 -18.54 1.42
CA LYS A 65 -21.66 -19.97 1.20
C LYS A 65 -23.02 -20.62 1.42
N ASN A 66 -23.77 -20.78 0.33
CA ASN A 66 -24.92 -21.64 0.15
C ASN A 66 -25.41 -22.30 1.46
N VAL A 67 -26.43 -21.68 2.06
CA VAL A 67 -27.27 -22.26 3.10
C VAL A 67 -27.91 -23.51 2.48
N THR A 68 -27.21 -24.64 2.56
CA THR A 68 -27.77 -25.95 2.28
C THR A 68 -28.61 -26.31 3.49
N THR A 69 -29.82 -25.77 3.56
CA THR A 69 -30.89 -26.39 4.32
C THR A 69 -31.19 -27.70 3.62
N SER A 70 -30.54 -28.77 4.05
CA SER A 70 -31.05 -30.12 3.86
C SER A 70 -32.34 -30.22 4.68
N ALA A 71 -33.48 -30.15 4.00
CA ALA A 71 -34.78 -30.54 4.52
C ALA A 71 -35.57 -31.20 3.39
#